data_AF-A0A4P8RAB8-F1
#
_entry.id   AF-A0A4P8RAB8-F1
#
_cell.length_a   1.000
_cell.length_b   1.000
_cell.length_c   1.000
_cell.angle_alpha   90.00
_cell.angle_beta   90.00
_cell.angle_gamma   90.00
#
_symmetry.space_group_name_H-M   'P 1'
#
loop_
_entity.id
_entity.type
_entity.pdbx_description
1 polymer ?
#
loop_
_entity_poly.entity_id
_entity_poly.type
_entity_poly.pdbx_seq_one_letter_code
_entity_poly.pdbx_strand_id
1 'polypeptide(L)'
;MKTFLFSFFLVLSFATVSFSQDLQQKSTTLTNIRASSLNGEQPLVFIDSLATKINHLVIKPSQIEVLKIYKGASALKIFGEKGENGVVLVELKKDIPLQRLNKVYDHFKVSQANRKLKVLLNKSLLVDQQFFLADLSQIEKIEVTKLDATSPRKWSFNEDESYLNIVTVKE
;
A
#
# COMPACT_ATOMS: atom_id res chain seq x y z
N MET A 1 83.19 -12.01 -0.03
CA MET A 1 81.93 -11.97 0.76
C MET A 1 81.18 -10.72 0.30
N LYS A 2 80.03 -10.88 -0.39
CA LYS A 2 78.66 -10.57 0.11
C LYS A 2 78.48 -9.05 0.34
N THR A 3 77.56 -8.35 -0.31
CA THR A 3 76.14 -8.67 -0.52
C THR A 3 75.51 -7.87 -1.68
N PHE A 4 74.61 -8.53 -2.41
CA PHE A 4 73.65 -7.92 -3.34
C PHE A 4 72.53 -7.23 -2.56
N LEU A 5 72.19 -6.00 -2.95
CA LEU A 5 71.03 -5.26 -2.42
C LEU A 5 69.83 -5.56 -3.34
N PHE A 6 68.92 -6.43 -2.91
CA PHE A 6 67.66 -6.71 -3.61
C PHE A 6 66.59 -5.72 -3.12
N SER A 7 66.21 -4.78 -3.97
CA SER A 7 65.06 -3.88 -3.74
C SER A 7 63.77 -4.68 -3.93
N PHE A 8 62.95 -4.78 -2.89
CA PHE A 8 61.64 -5.43 -2.92
C PHE A 8 60.57 -4.38 -3.17
N PHE A 9 60.02 -4.35 -4.38
CA PHE A 9 58.92 -3.47 -4.78
C PHE A 9 57.58 -4.14 -4.39
N LEU A 10 56.95 -3.66 -3.31
CA LEU A 10 55.64 -4.13 -2.85
C LEU A 10 54.54 -3.39 -3.64
N VAL A 11 54.01 -4.02 -4.69
CA VAL A 11 52.83 -3.53 -5.42
C VAL A 11 51.57 -4.08 -4.75
N LEU A 12 50.89 -3.23 -3.98
CA LEU A 12 49.61 -3.56 -3.34
C LEU A 12 48.48 -3.18 -4.32
N SER A 13 48.06 -4.14 -5.15
CA SER A 13 46.88 -3.97 -6.03
C SER A 13 45.60 -4.05 -5.20
N PHE A 14 44.99 -2.89 -4.92
CA PHE A 14 43.59 -2.83 -4.49
C PHE A 14 42.70 -2.99 -5.72
N ALA A 15 42.19 -4.20 -5.95
CA ALA A 15 41.10 -4.41 -6.90
C ALA A 15 39.82 -3.77 -6.34
N THR A 16 39.40 -2.64 -6.90
CA THR A 16 38.10 -2.03 -6.62
C THR A 16 37.01 -2.91 -7.23
N VAL A 17 36.30 -3.66 -6.38
CA VAL A 17 35.10 -4.40 -6.80
C VAL A 17 34.01 -3.39 -7.09
N SER A 18 33.73 -3.15 -8.38
CA SER A 18 32.57 -2.37 -8.80
C SER A 18 31.31 -3.20 -8.56
N PHE A 19 30.62 -2.94 -7.45
CA PHE A 19 29.31 -3.49 -7.16
C PHE A 19 28.25 -2.68 -7.92
N SER A 20 28.03 -3.02 -9.18
CA SER A 20 26.85 -2.55 -9.92
C SER A 20 25.67 -3.43 -9.53
N GLN A 21 24.87 -3.00 -8.57
CA GLN A 21 23.53 -3.54 -8.38
C GLN A 21 22.67 -3.11 -9.56
N ASP A 22 22.56 -4.00 -10.53
CA ASP A 22 21.49 -4.01 -11.50
C ASP A 22 20.16 -4.06 -10.74
N LEU A 23 19.48 -2.91 -10.63
CA LEU A 23 18.12 -2.84 -10.14
C LEU A 23 17.22 -3.43 -11.21
N GLN A 24 17.13 -4.76 -11.26
CA GLN A 24 16.09 -5.44 -12.02
C GLN A 24 14.74 -5.08 -11.41
N GLN A 25 14.12 -4.03 -11.92
CA GLN A 25 12.70 -3.75 -11.74
C GLN A 25 11.91 -4.85 -12.46
N LYS A 26 11.81 -6.00 -11.81
CA LYS A 26 10.83 -7.03 -12.18
C LYS A 26 9.45 -6.40 -11.99
N SER A 27 8.70 -6.26 -13.09
CA SER A 27 7.32 -5.79 -13.08
C SER A 27 6.53 -6.62 -12.06
N THR A 28 6.24 -6.02 -10.91
CA THR A 28 5.61 -6.69 -9.78
C THR A 28 4.16 -6.22 -9.75
N THR A 29 3.21 -7.14 -9.92
CA THR A 29 1.78 -6.83 -9.83
C THR A 29 1.37 -6.55 -8.38
N LEU A 30 0.34 -5.73 -8.17
CA LEU A 30 -0.20 -5.41 -6.84
C LEU A 30 -0.58 -6.65 -6.01
N THR A 31 -1.00 -7.72 -6.69
CA THR A 31 -1.30 -9.03 -6.08
C THR A 31 -0.09 -9.59 -5.34
N ASN A 32 1.11 -9.44 -5.89
CA ASN A 32 2.35 -9.90 -5.27
C ASN A 32 2.80 -8.99 -4.11
N ILE A 33 2.42 -7.71 -4.15
CA ILE A 33 2.68 -6.77 -3.05
C ILE A 33 1.79 -7.09 -1.84
N ARG A 34 0.52 -7.50 -2.07
CA ARG A 34 -0.35 -8.02 -0.99
C ARG A 34 0.28 -9.22 -0.28
N ALA A 35 0.98 -10.10 -1.01
CA ALA A 35 1.63 -11.28 -0.47
C ALA A 35 2.99 -11.01 0.21
N SER A 36 3.66 -9.90 -0.11
CA SER A 36 5.03 -9.58 0.37
C SER A 36 5.09 -8.81 1.70
N SER A 37 3.96 -8.65 2.40
CA SER A 37 3.89 -7.97 3.69
C SER A 37 4.48 -8.86 4.81
N LEU A 38 5.80 -8.92 4.91
CA LEU A 38 6.54 -9.82 5.82
C LEU A 38 6.26 -9.58 7.31
N ASN A 39 5.82 -8.38 7.71
CA ASN A 39 5.52 -8.01 9.10
C ASN A 39 4.04 -7.70 9.34
N GLY A 40 3.15 -8.00 8.38
CA GLY A 40 1.73 -7.62 8.46
C GLY A 40 1.44 -6.12 8.22
N GLU A 41 2.45 -5.26 8.22
CA GLU A 41 2.31 -3.85 7.86
C GLU A 41 2.44 -3.61 6.35
N GLN A 42 1.43 -2.96 5.77
CA GLN A 42 1.36 -2.72 4.33
C GLN A 42 2.24 -1.55 3.91
N PRO A 43 2.89 -1.63 2.72
CA PRO A 43 3.63 -0.49 2.19
C PRO A 43 2.69 0.68 1.89
N LEU A 44 3.22 1.90 1.97
CA LEU A 44 2.51 3.09 1.56
C LEU A 44 2.45 3.14 0.03
N VAL A 45 1.27 3.31 -0.53
CA VAL A 45 1.06 3.42 -1.97
C VAL A 45 0.79 4.88 -2.33
N PHE A 46 1.49 5.41 -3.31
CA PHE A 46 1.17 6.69 -3.91
C PHE A 46 0.61 6.46 -5.31
N ILE A 47 -0.60 6.98 -5.52
CA ILE A 47 -1.23 7.10 -6.83
C ILE A 47 -1.16 8.57 -7.18
N ASP A 48 -0.28 8.93 -8.11
CA ASP A 48 0.08 10.32 -8.38
C ASP A 48 0.51 11.05 -7.10
N SER A 49 -0.26 12.06 -6.66
CA SER A 49 -0.01 12.81 -5.42
C SER A 49 -0.79 12.28 -4.20
N LEU A 50 -1.55 11.19 -4.35
CA LEU A 50 -2.45 10.68 -3.32
C LEU A 50 -1.86 9.46 -2.61
N ALA A 51 -1.64 9.59 -1.30
CA ALA A 51 -1.25 8.47 -0.45
C ALA A 51 -2.45 7.57 -0.09
N THR A 52 -2.25 6.27 -0.17
CA THR A 52 -3.21 5.21 0.16
C THR A 52 -2.51 3.93 0.65
N LYS A 53 -3.30 2.94 1.06
CA LYS A 53 -2.86 1.58 1.38
C LYS A 53 -3.64 0.62 0.50
N ILE A 54 -3.05 -0.53 0.19
CA ILE A 54 -3.65 -1.50 -0.75
C ILE A 54 -5.05 -1.96 -0.30
N ASN A 55 -5.27 -2.14 1.00
CA ASN A 55 -6.58 -2.56 1.53
C ASN A 55 -7.61 -1.41 1.62
N HIS A 56 -7.19 -0.18 1.37
CA HIS A 56 -8.04 1.02 1.42
C HIS A 56 -8.35 1.55 0.01
N LEU A 57 -7.82 0.90 -1.03
CA LEU A 57 -7.96 1.28 -2.42
C LEU A 57 -9.02 0.42 -3.11
N VAL A 58 -10.06 1.08 -3.63
CA VAL A 58 -11.16 0.45 -4.37
C VAL A 58 -11.08 0.85 -5.83
N ILE A 59 -10.45 0.00 -6.64
CA ILE A 59 -10.30 0.17 -8.09
C ILE A 59 -9.96 -1.20 -8.70
N LYS A 60 -10.27 -1.39 -9.98
CA LYS A 60 -9.84 -2.58 -10.73
C LYS A 60 -8.31 -2.65 -10.81
N PRO A 61 -7.67 -3.78 -10.44
CA PRO A 61 -6.22 -3.95 -10.55
C PRO A 61 -5.69 -3.77 -11.97
N SER A 62 -6.51 -4.08 -12.98
CA SER A 62 -6.14 -3.92 -14.40
C SER A 62 -5.88 -2.46 -14.80
N GLN A 63 -6.42 -1.50 -14.05
CA GLN A 63 -6.26 -0.06 -14.27
C GLN A 63 -5.03 0.53 -13.60
N ILE A 64 -4.29 -0.24 -12.80
CA ILE A 64 -3.10 0.25 -12.11
C ILE A 64 -1.84 -0.27 -12.81
N GLU A 65 -0.84 0.61 -12.89
CA GLU A 65 0.51 0.31 -13.32
C GLU A 65 1.51 0.67 -12.22
N VAL A 66 2.42 -0.26 -11.90
CA VAL A 66 3.45 -0.02 -10.87
C VAL A 66 4.67 0.60 -11.53
N LEU A 67 4.95 1.85 -11.18
CA LEU A 67 6.11 2.58 -11.71
C LEU A 67 7.38 2.22 -10.95
N LYS A 68 7.31 2.25 -9.61
CA LYS A 68 8.51 2.08 -8.78
C LYS A 68 8.18 1.57 -7.39
N ILE A 69 9.10 0.77 -6.86
CA ILE A 69 9.03 0.26 -5.49
C ILE A 69 10.30 0.66 -4.77
N TYR A 70 10.16 1.39 -3.67
CA TYR A 70 11.22 1.75 -2.74
C TYR A 70 11.15 0.82 -1.53
N LYS A 71 12.29 0.26 -1.13
CA LYS A 71 12.40 -0.67 0.00
C LYS A 71 13.56 -0.28 0.93
N GLY A 72 13.41 -0.57 2.23
CA GLY A 72 14.44 -0.36 3.24
C GLY A 72 15.00 1.06 3.25
N ALA A 73 16.34 1.19 3.29
CA ALA A 73 17.02 2.48 3.39
C ALA A 73 16.66 3.47 2.26
N SER A 74 16.35 2.98 1.05
CA SER A 74 15.98 3.85 -0.08
C SER A 74 14.62 4.54 0.14
N ALA A 75 13.67 3.86 0.79
CA ALA A 75 12.36 4.41 1.11
C ALA A 75 12.46 5.42 2.25
N LEU A 76 13.19 5.07 3.32
CA LEU A 76 13.43 5.96 4.47
C LEU A 76 14.12 7.27 4.05
N LYS A 77 15.10 7.20 3.15
CA LYS A 77 15.83 8.39 2.68
C LYS A 77 14.93 9.41 1.97
N ILE A 78 13.90 8.97 1.26
CA ILE A 78 13.05 9.84 0.43
C ILE A 78 11.74 10.20 1.15
N PHE A 79 11.15 9.25 1.87
CA PHE A 79 9.82 9.37 2.47
C PHE A 79 9.84 9.43 4.00
N GLY A 80 11.01 9.35 4.63
CA GLY A 80 11.18 9.33 6.08
C GLY A 80 10.54 8.09 6.72
N GLU A 81 10.12 8.24 7.98
CA GLU A 81 9.49 7.18 8.79
C GLU A 81 8.24 6.59 8.12
N LYS A 82 7.50 7.37 7.32
CA LYS A 82 6.32 6.88 6.58
C LYS A 82 6.67 5.82 5.54
N GLY A 83 7.92 5.77 5.10
CA GLY A 83 8.45 4.79 4.15
C GLY A 83 9.13 3.59 4.81
N GLU A 84 9.08 3.44 6.14
CA GLU A 84 9.72 2.33 6.85
C GLU A 84 9.26 0.96 6.32
N ASN A 85 7.95 0.83 6.06
CA ASN A 85 7.34 -0.36 5.50
C ASN A 85 7.45 -0.45 3.96
N GLY A 86 8.24 0.44 3.36
CA GLY A 86 8.38 0.57 1.91
C GLY A 86 7.31 1.46 1.27
N VAL A 87 7.62 1.92 0.06
CA VAL A 87 6.75 2.81 -0.72
C VAL A 87 6.59 2.28 -2.14
N VAL A 88 5.36 2.26 -2.63
CA VAL A 88 5.03 1.85 -3.99
C VAL A 88 4.46 3.07 -4.72
N LEU A 89 5.14 3.50 -5.78
CA LEU A 89 4.61 4.49 -6.71
C LEU A 89 3.85 3.75 -7.81
N VAL A 90 2.61 4.15 -8.01
CA VAL A 90 1.75 3.62 -9.05
C VAL A 90 1.10 4.76 -9.84
N GLU A 91 0.75 4.45 -11.06
CA GLU A 91 0.03 5.32 -11.98
C GLU A 91 -1.24 4.60 -12.45
N LEU A 92 -2.26 5.38 -12.81
CA LEU A 92 -3.49 4.83 -13.38
C LEU A 92 -3.38 4.82 -14.91
N LYS A 93 -3.73 3.70 -15.53
CA LYS A 93 -3.73 3.56 -17.00
C LYS A 93 -4.76 4.44 -17.69
N LYS A 94 -5.73 4.93 -16.94
CA LYS A 94 -6.78 5.84 -17.38
C LYS A 94 -6.96 6.92 -16.34
N ASP A 95 -7.42 8.08 -16.79
CA ASP A 95 -7.81 9.18 -15.92
C ASP A 95 -9.10 8.81 -15.17
N ILE A 96 -8.93 8.14 -14.03
CA ILE A 96 -10.01 7.69 -13.16
C ILE A 96 -9.99 8.57 -11.91
N PRO A 97 -11.04 9.36 -11.66
CA PRO A 97 -11.06 10.29 -10.55
C PRO A 97 -11.28 9.55 -9.23
N LEU A 98 -10.19 9.21 -8.54
CA LEU A 98 -10.24 8.56 -7.22
C LEU A 98 -10.81 9.52 -6.15
N GLN A 99 -11.86 9.06 -5.47
CA GLN A 99 -12.59 9.85 -4.48
C GLN A 99 -12.23 9.45 -3.05
N ARG A 100 -12.15 10.47 -2.19
CA ARG A 100 -12.07 10.30 -0.74
C ARG A 100 -13.42 9.93 -0.15
N LEU A 101 -13.40 9.38 1.06
CA LEU A 101 -14.58 8.85 1.75
C LEU A 101 -15.74 9.86 1.87
N ASN A 102 -15.45 11.14 2.13
CA ASN A 102 -16.49 12.18 2.18
C ASN A 102 -17.26 12.33 0.85
N LYS A 103 -16.55 12.28 -0.27
CA LYS A 103 -17.17 12.38 -1.61
C LYS A 103 -17.98 11.14 -1.94
N VAL A 104 -17.52 9.97 -1.49
CA VAL A 104 -18.32 8.73 -1.56
C VAL A 104 -19.62 8.89 -0.77
N TYR A 105 -19.57 9.40 0.46
CA TYR A 105 -20.79 9.63 1.25
C TYR A 105 -21.77 10.61 0.60
N ASP A 106 -21.26 11.67 -0.02
CA ASP A 106 -22.08 12.64 -0.72
C ASP A 106 -22.73 12.00 -1.96
N HIS A 107 -21.97 11.23 -2.74
CA HIS A 107 -22.45 10.53 -3.94
C HIS A 107 -23.57 9.53 -3.62
N PHE A 108 -23.37 8.70 -2.59
CA PHE A 108 -24.33 7.68 -2.15
C PHE A 108 -25.38 8.21 -1.16
N LYS A 109 -25.43 9.53 -0.94
CA LYS A 109 -26.42 10.21 -0.06
C LYS A 109 -26.48 9.61 1.35
N VAL A 110 -25.32 9.27 1.93
CA VAL A 110 -25.22 8.72 3.29
C VAL A 110 -25.63 9.79 4.31
N SER A 111 -26.59 9.46 5.16
CA SER A 111 -27.11 10.36 6.21
C SER A 111 -26.04 10.73 7.24
N GLN A 112 -26.17 11.90 7.85
CA GLN A 112 -25.21 12.36 8.87
C GLN A 112 -25.12 11.45 10.09
N ALA A 113 -26.23 10.80 10.47
CA ALA A 113 -26.23 9.80 11.53
C ALA A 113 -25.35 8.60 11.15
N ASN A 114 -25.45 8.13 9.90
CA ASN A 114 -24.71 6.97 9.42
C ASN A 114 -23.21 7.27 9.20
N ARG A 115 -22.84 8.52 8.91
CA ARG A 115 -21.42 8.93 8.78
C ARG A 115 -20.64 8.83 10.10
N LYS A 116 -21.32 8.76 11.25
CA LYS A 116 -20.69 8.56 12.56
C LYS A 116 -20.35 7.09 12.85
N LEU A 117 -20.89 6.16 12.05
CA LEU A 117 -20.66 4.73 12.25
C LEU A 117 -19.24 4.35 11.82
N LYS A 118 -18.72 3.28 12.43
CA LYS A 118 -17.49 2.65 11.96
C LYS A 118 -17.70 2.11 10.55
N VAL A 119 -16.69 2.28 9.71
CA VAL A 119 -16.78 1.97 8.28
C VAL A 119 -16.19 0.60 8.02
N LEU A 120 -16.91 -0.20 7.23
CA LEU A 120 -16.43 -1.45 6.69
C LEU A 120 -16.24 -1.31 5.19
N LEU A 121 -15.23 -1.99 4.67
CA LEU A 121 -15.08 -2.28 3.25
C LEU A 121 -15.24 -3.78 3.06
N ASN A 122 -16.30 -4.21 2.37
CA ASN A 122 -16.63 -5.62 2.17
C ASN A 122 -16.63 -6.42 3.49
N LYS A 123 -17.33 -5.89 4.52
CA LYS A 123 -17.40 -6.43 5.89
C LYS A 123 -16.07 -6.45 6.67
N SER A 124 -14.98 -5.90 6.13
CA SER A 124 -13.71 -5.74 6.84
C SER A 124 -13.59 -4.32 7.41
N LEU A 125 -13.15 -4.19 8.67
CA LEU A 125 -13.01 -2.88 9.31
C LEU A 125 -11.98 -2.00 8.58
N LEU A 126 -12.39 -0.78 8.27
CA LEU A 126 -11.56 0.24 7.65
C LEU A 126 -10.99 1.16 8.74
N VAL A 127 -9.82 0.80 9.28
CA VAL A 127 -9.19 1.50 10.41
C VAL A 127 -8.66 2.88 9.99
N ASP A 128 -7.88 2.96 8.91
CA ASP A 128 -7.22 4.19 8.49
C ASP A 128 -7.96 4.88 7.35
N GLN A 129 -9.17 5.37 7.64
CA GLN A 129 -10.08 5.96 6.65
C GLN A 129 -9.46 7.10 5.81
N GLN A 130 -8.44 7.79 6.33
CA GLN A 130 -7.70 8.81 5.59
C GLN A 130 -6.97 8.27 4.35
N PHE A 131 -6.62 6.98 4.32
CA PHE A 131 -6.00 6.33 3.16
C PHE A 131 -7.03 5.81 2.17
N PHE A 132 -8.33 5.92 2.46
CA PHE A 132 -9.36 5.46 1.54
C PHE A 132 -9.35 6.26 0.24
N LEU A 133 -9.33 5.53 -0.87
CA LEU A 133 -9.47 6.04 -2.23
C LEU A 133 -10.35 5.06 -3.01
N ALA A 134 -11.34 5.57 -3.73
CA ALA A 134 -12.23 4.74 -4.52
C ALA A 134 -12.55 5.34 -5.87
N ASP A 135 -12.52 4.50 -6.89
CA ASP A 135 -13.33 4.70 -8.09
C ASP A 135 -14.79 4.43 -7.73
N LEU A 136 -15.64 5.46 -7.89
CA LEU A 136 -17.06 5.36 -7.58
C LEU A 136 -17.77 4.25 -8.38
N SER A 137 -17.29 3.95 -9.61
CA SER A 137 -17.86 2.90 -10.45
C SER A 137 -17.61 1.48 -9.91
N GLN A 138 -16.70 1.34 -8.94
CA GLN A 138 -16.37 0.07 -8.28
C GLN A 138 -17.10 -0.11 -6.95
N ILE A 139 -17.91 0.86 -6.53
CA ILE A 139 -18.78 0.74 -5.36
C ILE A 139 -20.17 0.34 -5.84
N GLU A 140 -20.63 -0.82 -5.40
CA GLU A 140 -21.98 -1.33 -5.71
C GLU A 140 -23.03 -0.59 -4.90
N LYS A 141 -22.82 -0.50 -3.58
CA LYS A 141 -23.74 0.15 -2.64
C LYS A 141 -23.08 0.44 -1.30
N ILE A 142 -23.77 1.25 -0.49
CA ILE A 142 -23.43 1.48 0.92
C ILE A 142 -24.65 1.12 1.76
N GLU A 143 -24.46 0.27 2.75
CA GLU A 143 -25.53 -0.22 3.61
C GLU A 143 -25.13 -0.20 5.09
N VAL A 144 -26.12 -0.11 5.98
CA VAL A 144 -25.89 -0.29 7.40
C VAL A 144 -26.01 -1.77 7.73
N THR A 145 -24.99 -2.35 8.36
CA THR A 145 -24.95 -3.77 8.73
C THR A 145 -24.52 -3.96 10.17
N LYS A 146 -24.92 -5.08 10.77
CA LYS A 146 -24.32 -5.59 12.00
C LYS A 146 -23.26 -6.64 11.62
N LEU A 147 -22.21 -6.80 12.42
CA LEU A 147 -21.24 -7.87 12.25
C LEU A 147 -21.78 -9.13 12.95
N ASP A 148 -21.89 -10.24 12.21
CA ASP A 148 -22.39 -11.50 12.76
C ASP A 148 -21.50 -12.00 13.90
N ALA A 149 -22.12 -12.33 15.04
CA ALA A 149 -21.46 -12.78 16.27
C ALA A 149 -20.64 -14.08 16.11
N THR A 150 -20.87 -14.83 15.02
CA THR A 150 -20.23 -16.12 14.72
C THR A 150 -18.93 -15.99 13.89
N SER A 151 -18.52 -14.78 13.51
CA SER A 151 -17.28 -14.56 12.77
C SER A 151 -16.05 -14.74 13.68
N PRO A 152 -15.05 -15.57 13.30
CA PRO A 152 -13.84 -15.78 14.11
C PRO A 152 -12.94 -14.54 14.24
N ARG A 153 -13.23 -13.44 13.51
CA ARG A 153 -12.55 -12.14 13.66
C ARG A 153 -13.52 -11.11 14.30
N LYS A 154 -13.83 -11.29 15.60
CA LYS A 154 -14.57 -10.28 16.38
C LYS A 154 -13.69 -9.04 16.60
N TRP A 155 -14.09 -7.89 16.05
CA TRP A 155 -13.53 -6.58 16.41
C TRP A 155 -14.36 -5.85 17.48
N SER A 156 -15.55 -6.36 17.80
CA SER A 156 -16.44 -5.85 18.85
C SER A 156 -17.20 -6.99 19.52
N PHE A 157 -17.40 -6.88 20.83
CA PHE A 157 -18.25 -7.77 21.62
C PHE A 157 -19.70 -7.30 21.69
N ASN A 158 -20.01 -6.13 21.11
CA ASN A 158 -21.36 -5.59 21.07
C ASN A 158 -22.08 -6.07 19.80
N GLU A 159 -23.03 -6.99 19.96
CA GLU A 159 -23.82 -7.57 18.87
C GLU A 159 -24.82 -6.58 18.26
N ASP A 160 -25.08 -5.46 18.94
CA ASP A 160 -25.94 -4.38 18.45
C ASP A 160 -25.18 -3.26 17.75
N GLU A 161 -23.84 -3.33 17.69
CA GLU A 161 -23.06 -2.32 17.01
C GLU A 161 -23.35 -2.33 15.50
N SER A 162 -23.81 -1.19 15.01
CA SER A 162 -24.09 -0.97 13.60
C SER A 162 -22.89 -0.33 12.91
N TYR A 163 -22.66 -0.76 11.68
CA TYR A 163 -21.53 -0.35 10.87
C TYR A 163 -22.01 0.14 9.51
N LEU A 164 -21.28 1.06 8.91
CA LEU A 164 -21.50 1.48 7.54
C LEU A 164 -20.62 0.65 6.60
N ASN A 165 -21.23 -0.27 5.87
CA ASN A 165 -20.52 -1.17 4.96
C ASN A 165 -20.55 -0.65 3.52
N ILE A 166 -19.37 -0.38 2.98
CA ILE A 166 -19.14 -0.10 1.56
C ILE A 166 -18.96 -1.45 0.86
N VAL A 167 -19.90 -1.77 -0.03
CA VAL A 167 -19.88 -3.00 -0.83
C VAL A 167 -19.32 -2.66 -2.20
N THR A 168 -18.27 -3.36 -2.61
CA THR A 168 -17.66 -3.18 -3.93
C THR A 168 -18.23 -4.15 -4.93
N VAL A 169 -18.21 -3.78 -6.20
CA VAL A 169 -18.56 -4.67 -7.31
C VAL A 169 -17.67 -5.93 -7.25
N LYS A 170 -18.26 -7.11 -7.38
CA LYS A 170 -17.51 -8.36 -7.48
C LYS A 170 -16.82 -8.43 -8.84
N GLU A 171 -15.53 -8.73 -8.84
CA GLU A 171 -14.77 -9.05 -10.05
C GLU A 171 -15.17 -10.41 -10.63
#